data_AF-A0A1T4X793-F1
#
_entry.id   AF-A0A1T4X793-F1
#
_cell.length_a   1.000
_cell.length_b   1.000
_cell.length_c   1.000
_cell.angle_alpha   90.00
_cell.angle_beta   90.00
_cell.angle_gamma   90.00
#
_symmetry.space_group_name_H-M   'P 1'
#
loop_
_entity.id
_entity.type
_entity.pdbx_description
1 polymer ?
#
loop_
_entity_poly.entity_id
_entity_poly.type
_entity_poly.pdbx_seq_one_letter_code
_entity_poly.pdbx_strand_id
1 'polypeptide(L)'
;MNDAYAVAELMRWAAENTAHLTWQQIGEQSIEFDVAAPYSVLLTAVSGTWHLETVSGRGIRTSSLGGIETPFGDVLETLRDRLYSTATDEFDDADRAGSQALAQVLRTSSDEHRDRVWCARAATLLAGHAIKDGYGLQARLRLEEAAALYAAAGDVESESRMLQTLASLPELLQA
;
A
#
# COMPACT_ATOMS: atom_id res chain seq x y z
N MET A 1 -25.45 3.04 -15.50
CA MET A 1 -25.56 3.82 -14.24
C MET A 1 -24.27 3.60 -13.49
N ASN A 2 -23.31 4.54 -13.43
CA ASN A 2 -22.86 5.53 -14.42
C ASN A 2 -21.37 5.68 -14.11
N ASP A 3 -20.46 5.46 -15.07
CA ASP A 3 -19.00 5.59 -14.83
C ASP A 3 -18.67 6.94 -14.16
N ALA A 4 -19.46 7.98 -14.46
CA ALA A 4 -19.37 9.30 -13.81
C ALA A 4 -19.56 9.29 -12.28
N TYR A 5 -20.41 8.42 -11.73
CA TYR A 5 -20.58 8.30 -10.27
C TYR A 5 -19.35 7.65 -9.63
N ALA A 6 -18.86 6.56 -10.23
CA ALA A 6 -17.64 5.89 -9.79
C ALA A 6 -16.43 6.84 -9.82
N VAL A 7 -16.27 7.60 -10.91
CA VAL A 7 -15.25 8.64 -11.03
C VAL A 7 -15.43 9.73 -9.97
N ALA A 8 -16.67 10.17 -9.68
CA ALA A 8 -16.91 11.14 -8.62
C ALA A 8 -16.51 10.61 -7.23
N GLU A 9 -16.75 9.32 -6.94
CA GLU A 9 -16.28 8.69 -5.70
C GLU A 9 -14.76 8.59 -5.64
N LEU A 10 -14.10 8.22 -6.75
CA LEU A 10 -12.65 8.22 -6.87
C LEU A 10 -12.05 9.58 -6.52
N MET A 11 -12.55 10.62 -7.18
CA MET A 11 -12.05 11.98 -7.04
C MET A 11 -12.34 12.54 -5.65
N ARG A 12 -13.50 12.22 -5.07
CA ARG A 12 -13.84 12.58 -3.69
C ARG A 12 -12.87 11.92 -2.71
N TRP A 13 -12.62 10.62 -2.84
CA TRP A 13 -11.68 9.90 -1.99
C TRP A 13 -10.26 10.45 -2.12
N ALA A 14 -9.80 10.71 -3.34
CA ALA A 14 -8.48 11.29 -3.58
C ALA A 14 -8.35 12.69 -2.96
N ALA A 15 -9.39 13.53 -3.07
CA ALA A 15 -9.46 14.84 -2.43
C ALA A 15 -9.48 14.77 -0.89
N GLU A 16 -10.14 13.76 -0.30
CA GLU A 16 -10.14 13.54 1.15
C GLU A 16 -8.76 13.10 1.67
N ASN A 17 -7.94 12.47 0.82
CA ASN A 17 -6.63 11.90 1.19
C ASN A 17 -5.43 12.74 0.72
N THR A 18 -5.64 13.92 0.12
CA THR A 18 -4.57 14.73 -0.49
C THR A 18 -3.53 15.24 0.53
N ALA A 19 -3.91 15.33 1.80
CA ALA A 19 -2.99 15.71 2.88
C ALA A 19 -1.95 14.62 3.20
N HIS A 20 -2.25 13.37 2.84
CA HIS A 20 -1.40 12.22 3.12
C HIS A 20 -0.75 11.68 1.85
N LEU A 21 -1.38 11.93 0.70
CA LEU A 21 -1.06 11.29 -0.57
C LEU A 21 -0.92 12.34 -1.68
N THR A 22 0.28 12.47 -2.24
CA THR A 22 0.44 13.14 -3.53
C THR A 22 -0.07 12.18 -4.59
N TRP A 23 -1.10 12.60 -5.30
CA TRP A 23 -1.62 11.93 -6.48
C TRP A 23 -1.83 12.98 -7.55
N GLN A 24 -1.89 12.52 -8.79
CA GLN A 24 -2.28 13.34 -9.92
C GLN A 24 -3.44 12.70 -10.65
N GLN A 25 -4.35 13.54 -11.12
CA GLN A 25 -5.41 13.09 -12.02
C GLN A 25 -4.79 12.84 -13.40
N ILE A 26 -4.99 11.64 -13.94
CA ILE A 26 -4.58 11.26 -15.28
C ILE A 26 -5.84 11.10 -16.14
N GLY A 27 -6.08 12.05 -17.04
CA GLY A 27 -7.32 12.08 -17.83
C GLY A 27 -8.57 12.30 -16.96
N GLU A 28 -9.73 11.87 -17.43
CA GLU A 28 -11.00 12.11 -16.73
C GLU A 28 -11.38 10.99 -15.74
N GLN A 29 -10.77 9.81 -15.87
CA GLN A 29 -11.27 8.58 -15.23
C GLN A 29 -10.23 7.87 -14.36
N SER A 30 -9.04 8.47 -14.18
CA SER A 30 -7.93 7.83 -13.51
C SER A 30 -7.20 8.77 -12.56
N ILE A 31 -6.64 8.18 -11.52
CA ILE A 31 -5.68 8.83 -10.64
C ILE A 31 -4.41 7.98 -10.58
N GLU A 32 -3.28 8.64 -10.57
CA GLU A 32 -1.97 8.02 -10.38
C GLU A 32 -1.39 8.47 -9.05
N PHE A 33 -0.87 7.51 -8.28
CA PHE A 33 -0.16 7.78 -7.04
C PHE A 33 1.27 8.25 -7.36
N ASP A 34 1.72 9.30 -6.68
CA ASP A 34 3.09 9.81 -6.84
C ASP A 34 4.07 8.82 -6.20
N VAL A 35 4.74 8.06 -7.04
CA VAL A 35 5.80 7.12 -6.69
C VAL A 35 7.04 7.41 -7.53
N ALA A 36 8.21 7.02 -7.04
CA ALA A 36 9.45 7.27 -7.75
C ALA A 36 9.45 6.55 -9.12
N ALA A 37 9.66 7.30 -10.21
CA ALA A 37 9.87 6.73 -11.52
C ALA A 37 11.03 5.70 -11.50
N PRO A 38 10.93 4.58 -12.24
CA PRO A 38 9.97 4.28 -13.30
C PRO A 38 8.69 3.57 -12.84
N TYR A 39 8.44 3.46 -11.54
CA TYR A 39 7.28 2.77 -10.99
C TYR A 39 6.03 3.62 -11.11
N SER A 40 4.86 2.99 -11.12
CA SER A 40 3.58 3.68 -11.10
C SER A 40 2.49 2.82 -10.45
N VAL A 41 1.48 3.48 -9.91
CA VAL A 41 0.24 2.87 -9.46
C VAL A 41 -0.90 3.72 -9.99
N LEU A 42 -1.73 3.14 -10.85
CA LEU A 42 -2.82 3.83 -11.53
C LEU A 42 -4.14 3.14 -11.19
N LEU A 43 -5.09 3.90 -10.63
CA LEU A 43 -6.45 3.46 -10.38
C LEU A 43 -7.37 4.11 -11.41
N THR A 44 -8.13 3.29 -12.13
CA THR A 44 -9.00 3.73 -13.24
C THR A 44 -10.41 3.15 -13.11
N ALA A 45 -11.43 3.95 -13.39
CA ALA A 45 -12.83 3.50 -13.56
C ALA A 45 -13.23 3.61 -15.04
N VAL A 46 -13.11 2.52 -15.80
CA VAL A 46 -13.36 2.52 -17.25
C VAL A 46 -14.20 1.32 -17.67
N SER A 47 -15.10 1.51 -18.63
CA SER A 47 -15.95 0.44 -19.18
C SER A 47 -16.74 -0.34 -18.13
N GLY A 48 -17.23 0.34 -17.10
CA GLY A 48 -18.00 -0.28 -16.02
C GLY A 48 -17.18 -1.14 -15.04
N THR A 49 -15.84 -1.05 -15.04
CA THR A 49 -14.97 -1.81 -14.14
C THR A 49 -13.92 -0.92 -13.49
N TRP A 50 -13.59 -1.21 -12.24
CA TRP A 50 -12.43 -0.65 -11.55
C TRP A 50 -11.17 -1.45 -11.89
N HIS A 51 -10.12 -0.76 -12.30
CA HIS A 51 -8.84 -1.34 -12.66
C HIS A 51 -7.70 -0.73 -11.86
N LEU A 52 -6.81 -1.60 -11.40
CA LEU A 52 -5.52 -1.23 -10.83
C LEU A 52 -4.42 -1.65 -11.81
N GLU A 53 -3.61 -0.71 -12.23
CA GLU A 53 -2.36 -0.97 -12.93
C GLU A 53 -1.18 -0.63 -12.02
N THR A 54 -0.22 -1.54 -11.92
CA THR A 54 1.04 -1.32 -11.21
C THR A 54 2.21 -1.56 -12.15
N VAL A 55 3.17 -0.64 -12.15
CA VAL A 55 4.46 -0.80 -12.83
C VAL A 55 5.53 -0.98 -11.75
N SER A 56 6.17 -2.15 -11.75
CA SER A 56 7.19 -2.53 -10.77
C SER A 56 8.46 -3.06 -11.44
N GLY A 57 9.44 -3.50 -10.63
CA GLY A 57 10.64 -4.18 -11.12
C GLY A 57 10.35 -5.47 -11.91
N ARG A 58 9.15 -6.06 -11.73
CA ARG A 58 8.67 -7.24 -12.47
C ARG A 58 7.87 -6.90 -13.73
N GLY A 59 7.71 -5.61 -14.04
CA GLY A 59 6.96 -5.11 -15.20
C GLY A 59 5.55 -4.61 -14.84
N ILE A 60 4.67 -4.60 -15.84
CA ILE A 60 3.32 -4.06 -15.72
C ILE A 60 2.35 -5.16 -15.31
N ARG A 61 1.53 -4.92 -14.27
CA ARG A 61 0.42 -5.78 -13.86
C ARG A 61 -0.87 -4.99 -13.87
N THR A 62 -1.90 -5.51 -14.52
CA THR A 62 -3.25 -4.95 -14.52
C THR A 62 -4.20 -5.92 -13.85
N SER A 63 -4.98 -5.45 -12.88
CA SER A 63 -5.96 -6.23 -12.12
C SER A 63 -7.32 -5.55 -12.14
N SER A 64 -8.39 -6.34 -12.17
CA SER A 64 -9.74 -5.85 -11.89
C SER A 64 -9.98 -5.84 -10.38
N LEU A 65 -10.58 -4.76 -9.88
CA LEU A 65 -10.97 -4.57 -8.48
C LEU A 65 -12.48 -4.78 -8.25
N GLY A 66 -13.25 -5.07 -9.30
CA GLY A 66 -14.71 -5.18 -9.26
C GLY A 66 -15.42 -4.31 -10.28
N GLY A 67 -16.73 -4.48 -10.41
CA GLY A 67 -17.58 -3.63 -11.26
C GLY A 67 -17.74 -2.24 -10.65
N ILE A 68 -18.12 -1.23 -11.45
CA ILE A 68 -18.36 0.14 -10.94
C ILE A 68 -19.51 0.21 -9.92
N GLU A 69 -20.37 -0.80 -9.89
CA GLU A 69 -21.45 -0.98 -8.93
C GLU A 69 -20.97 -1.54 -7.58
N THR A 70 -19.74 -2.05 -7.50
CA THR A 70 -19.14 -2.52 -6.25
C THR A 70 -19.00 -1.34 -5.27
N PRO A 71 -19.41 -1.50 -3.99
CA PRO A 71 -19.23 -0.46 -2.99
C PRO A 71 -17.77 -0.01 -2.95
N PHE A 72 -17.53 1.31 -2.99
CA PHE A 72 -16.17 1.84 -3.10
C PHE A 72 -15.25 1.40 -1.95
N GLY A 73 -15.79 1.15 -0.75
CA GLY A 73 -15.04 0.55 0.35
C GLY A 73 -14.45 -0.83 0.02
N ASP A 74 -15.21 -1.68 -0.68
CA ASP A 74 -14.76 -3.02 -1.10
C ASP A 74 -13.74 -2.94 -2.24
N VAL A 75 -13.86 -1.91 -3.10
CA VAL A 75 -12.86 -1.59 -4.13
C VAL A 75 -11.54 -1.20 -3.48
N LEU A 76 -11.57 -0.35 -2.44
CA LEU A 76 -10.38 0.04 -1.68
C LEU A 76 -9.76 -1.15 -0.94
N GLU A 77 -10.57 -2.02 -0.35
CA GLU A 77 -10.08 -3.25 0.28
C GLU A 77 -9.33 -4.14 -0.73
N THR A 78 -9.93 -4.34 -1.91
CA THR A 78 -9.31 -5.12 -2.98
C THR A 78 -8.03 -4.46 -3.49
N LEU A 79 -8.01 -3.13 -3.63
CA LEU A 79 -6.81 -2.37 -3.99
C LEU A 79 -5.67 -2.62 -3.00
N ARG A 80 -5.95 -2.52 -1.69
CA ARG A 80 -4.94 -2.72 -0.64
C ARG A 80 -4.41 -4.15 -0.63
N ASP A 81 -5.29 -5.13 -0.81
CA ASP A 81 -4.88 -6.53 -0.93
C ASP A 81 -3.95 -6.77 -2.12
N ARG A 82 -4.26 -6.18 -3.28
CA ARG A 82 -3.41 -6.28 -4.48
C ARG A 82 -2.06 -5.60 -4.30
N LEU A 83 -2.04 -4.40 -3.70
CA LEU A 83 -0.78 -3.69 -3.40
C LEU A 83 0.08 -4.48 -2.42
N TYR A 84 -0.52 -4.98 -1.34
CA TYR A 84 0.17 -5.77 -0.32
C TYR A 84 0.74 -7.07 -0.90
N SER A 85 -0.07 -7.82 -1.65
CA SER A 85 0.36 -9.07 -2.27
C SER A 85 1.50 -8.84 -3.26
N THR A 86 1.39 -7.82 -4.12
CA THR A 86 2.44 -7.51 -5.10
C THR A 86 3.72 -7.04 -4.43
N ALA A 87 3.64 -6.16 -3.42
CA ALA A 87 4.81 -5.74 -2.66
C ALA A 87 5.48 -6.92 -1.95
N THR A 88 4.69 -7.83 -1.36
CA THR A 88 5.21 -9.04 -0.70
C THR A 88 5.89 -9.98 -1.68
N ASP A 89 5.29 -10.22 -2.85
CA ASP A 89 5.85 -11.07 -3.90
C ASP A 89 7.22 -10.59 -4.40
N GLU A 90 7.42 -9.27 -4.41
CA GLU A 90 8.60 -8.57 -4.91
C GLU A 90 9.60 -8.21 -3.81
N PHE A 91 9.30 -8.56 -2.56
CA PHE A 91 10.10 -8.17 -1.39
C PHE A 91 11.55 -8.68 -1.44
N ASP A 92 11.73 -9.88 -2.00
CA ASP A 92 13.04 -10.54 -2.14
C ASP A 92 13.72 -10.29 -3.49
N ASP A 93 13.15 -9.44 -4.36
CA ASP A 93 13.74 -9.14 -5.66
C ASP A 93 15.02 -8.31 -5.54
N ALA A 94 15.87 -8.45 -6.55
CA ALA A 94 17.08 -7.66 -6.67
C ALA A 94 16.76 -6.16 -6.85
N ASP A 95 15.72 -5.85 -7.64
CA ASP A 95 15.13 -4.52 -7.69
C ASP A 95 13.88 -4.46 -6.80
N ARG A 96 14.08 -3.98 -5.57
CA ARG A 96 13.05 -3.86 -4.53
C ARG A 96 12.43 -2.47 -4.43
N ALA A 97 12.86 -1.50 -5.25
CA ALA A 97 12.35 -0.14 -5.17
C ALA A 97 10.88 -0.03 -5.61
N GLY A 98 10.44 -0.91 -6.54
CA GLY A 98 9.03 -1.06 -6.90
C GLY A 98 8.18 -1.54 -5.72
N SER A 99 8.62 -2.59 -5.02
CA SER A 99 7.94 -3.10 -3.82
C SER A 99 7.86 -2.04 -2.71
N GLN A 100 8.94 -1.28 -2.49
CA GLN A 100 8.95 -0.15 -1.55
C GLN A 100 7.91 0.92 -1.91
N ALA A 101 7.82 1.28 -3.21
CA ALA A 101 6.84 2.23 -3.71
C ALA A 101 5.41 1.73 -3.47
N LEU A 102 5.13 0.45 -3.76
CA LEU A 102 3.81 -0.16 -3.50
C LEU A 102 3.46 -0.18 -2.01
N ALA A 103 4.44 -0.48 -1.14
CA ALA A 103 4.24 -0.44 0.32
C ALA A 103 3.94 0.98 0.80
N GLN A 104 4.55 2.00 0.19
CA GLN A 104 4.24 3.40 0.48
C GLN A 104 2.82 3.76 0.02
N VAL A 105 2.40 3.36 -1.18
CA VAL A 105 1.02 3.59 -1.64
C VAL A 105 0.01 2.86 -0.75
N LEU A 106 0.32 1.63 -0.31
CA LEU A 106 -0.50 0.89 0.64
C LEU A 106 -0.63 1.63 1.98
N ARG A 107 0.50 2.09 2.53
CA ARG A 107 0.55 2.89 3.77
C ARG A 107 -0.37 4.09 3.66
N THR A 108 -0.27 4.83 2.56
CA THR A 108 -0.97 6.10 2.39
C THR A 108 -2.43 5.95 1.99
N SER A 109 -2.80 4.88 1.26
CA SER A 109 -4.20 4.53 0.96
C SER A 109 -4.95 3.93 2.16
N SER A 110 -4.24 3.70 3.27
CA SER A 110 -4.78 3.21 4.53
C SER A 110 -4.88 4.36 5.53
N ASP A 111 -6.09 4.68 5.97
CA ASP A 111 -6.33 5.68 7.01
C ASP A 111 -6.15 5.02 8.39
N GLU A 112 -5.24 5.52 9.23
CA GLU A 112 -4.97 4.98 10.57
C GLU A 112 -6.20 4.96 11.49
N HIS A 113 -7.18 5.84 11.24
CA HIS A 113 -8.42 5.88 12.00
C HIS A 113 -9.46 4.87 11.51
N ARG A 114 -9.34 4.37 10.28
CA ARG A 114 -10.34 3.48 9.65
C ARG A 114 -9.82 2.06 9.41
N ASP A 115 -8.53 1.89 9.18
CA ASP A 115 -7.97 0.64 8.66
C ASP A 115 -6.59 0.27 9.23
N ARG A 116 -6.55 0.15 10.56
CA ARG A 116 -5.32 -0.08 11.34
C ARG A 116 -4.52 -1.29 10.88
N VAL A 117 -5.19 -2.37 10.44
CA VAL A 117 -4.53 -3.60 9.98
C VAL A 117 -3.74 -3.35 8.71
N TRP A 118 -4.29 -2.60 7.75
CA TRP A 118 -3.57 -2.26 6.52
C TRP A 118 -2.42 -1.29 6.77
N CYS A 119 -2.60 -0.31 7.66
CA CYS A 119 -1.50 0.56 8.10
C CYS A 119 -0.37 -0.26 8.73
N ALA A 120 -0.70 -1.26 9.57
CA ALA A 120 0.26 -2.15 10.21
C ALA A 120 1.00 -3.04 9.19
N ARG A 121 0.28 -3.60 8.23
CA ARG A 121 0.86 -4.40 7.12
C ARG A 121 1.83 -3.56 6.29
N ALA A 122 1.46 -2.33 5.95
CA ALA A 122 2.33 -1.43 5.21
C ALA A 122 3.60 -1.05 6.01
N ALA A 123 3.46 -0.73 7.30
CA ALA A 123 4.60 -0.47 8.17
C ALA A 123 5.53 -1.70 8.28
N THR A 124 4.96 -2.90 8.32
CA THR A 124 5.72 -4.15 8.33
C THR A 124 6.55 -4.35 7.05
N LEU A 125 5.96 -4.11 5.87
CA LEU A 125 6.69 -4.17 4.60
C LEU A 125 7.82 -3.13 4.54
N LEU A 126 7.53 -1.88 4.93
CA LEU A 126 8.52 -0.81 4.98
C LEU A 126 9.66 -1.11 5.97
N ALA A 127 9.36 -1.73 7.12
CA ALA A 127 10.37 -2.21 8.06
C ALA A 127 11.27 -3.26 7.41
N GLY A 128 10.69 -4.27 6.75
CA GLY A 128 11.45 -5.32 6.07
C GLY A 128 12.39 -4.77 5.00
N HIS A 129 11.95 -3.78 4.24
CA HIS A 129 12.79 -3.10 3.26
C HIS A 129 13.94 -2.34 3.92
N ALA A 130 13.66 -1.57 4.98
CA ALA A 130 14.68 -0.87 5.73
C ALA A 130 15.73 -1.82 6.34
N ILE A 131 15.33 -3.03 6.77
CA ILE A 131 16.27 -4.07 7.23
C ILE A 131 17.19 -4.50 6.09
N LYS A 132 16.61 -4.87 4.93
CA LYS A 132 17.39 -5.28 3.74
C LYS A 132 18.31 -4.19 3.20
N ASP A 133 17.97 -2.92 3.41
CA ASP A 133 18.76 -1.76 3.03
C ASP A 133 19.82 -1.36 4.08
N GLY A 134 19.83 -2.00 5.26
CA GLY A 134 20.73 -1.65 6.37
C GLY A 134 20.33 -0.37 7.13
N TYR A 135 19.12 0.13 6.93
CA TYR A 135 18.58 1.32 7.59
C TYR A 135 17.96 0.98 8.96
N GLY A 136 18.82 0.66 9.92
CA GLY A 136 18.39 0.15 11.23
C GLY A 136 17.45 1.07 12.03
N LEU A 137 17.65 2.39 11.98
CA LEU A 137 16.76 3.33 12.66
C LEU A 137 15.36 3.33 12.05
N GLN A 138 15.28 3.36 10.71
CA GLN A 138 14.02 3.32 9.96
C GLN A 138 13.31 1.98 10.19
N ALA A 139 14.03 0.86 10.13
CA ALA A 139 13.49 -0.46 10.43
C ALA A 139 12.85 -0.51 11.82
N ARG A 140 13.56 -0.03 12.84
CA ARG A 140 13.06 0.05 14.21
C ARG A 140 11.78 0.89 14.31
N LEU A 141 11.80 2.12 13.79
CA LEU A 141 10.64 3.02 13.86
C LEU A 141 9.40 2.39 13.20
N ARG A 142 9.59 1.71 12.06
CA ARG A 142 8.50 1.04 11.36
C ARG A 142 8.00 -0.22 12.08
N LEU A 143 8.87 -0.97 12.75
CA LEU A 143 8.46 -2.11 13.59
C LEU A 143 7.68 -1.65 14.84
N GLU A 144 8.13 -0.59 15.50
CA GLU A 144 7.42 0.02 16.65
C GLU A 144 6.02 0.51 16.22
N GLU A 145 5.94 1.19 15.07
CA GLU A 145 4.68 1.63 14.46
C GLU A 145 3.76 0.46 14.11
N ALA A 146 4.28 -0.58 13.45
CA ALA A 146 3.50 -1.78 13.11
C ALA A 146 2.95 -2.48 14.36
N ALA A 147 3.78 -2.64 15.41
CA ALA A 147 3.36 -3.24 16.67
C ALA A 147 2.21 -2.45 17.32
N ALA A 148 2.33 -1.12 17.40
CA ALA A 148 1.29 -0.26 17.96
C ALA A 148 -0.03 -0.35 17.17
N LEU A 149 0.03 -0.42 15.84
CA LEU A 149 -1.14 -0.54 14.98
C LEU A 149 -1.82 -1.91 15.10
N TYR A 150 -1.06 -3.01 15.17
CA TYR A 150 -1.60 -4.34 15.42
C TYR A 150 -2.24 -4.45 16.81
N ALA A 151 -1.59 -3.90 17.84
CA ALA A 151 -2.16 -3.83 19.20
C ALA A 151 -3.49 -3.06 19.20
N ALA A 152 -3.54 -1.91 18.54
CA ALA A 152 -4.76 -1.10 18.43
C ALA A 152 -5.86 -1.76 17.58
N ALA A 153 -5.50 -2.70 16.70
CA ALA A 153 -6.44 -3.54 15.95
C ALA A 153 -6.88 -4.80 16.72
N GLY A 154 -6.25 -5.11 17.85
CA GLY A 154 -6.50 -6.34 18.62
C GLY A 154 -5.82 -7.60 18.07
N ASP A 155 -4.86 -7.44 17.15
CA ASP A 155 -4.09 -8.56 16.57
C ASP A 155 -2.82 -8.82 17.41
N VAL A 156 -3.01 -9.55 18.51
CA VAL A 156 -1.96 -9.87 19.49
C VAL A 156 -0.84 -10.72 18.88
N GLU A 157 -1.17 -11.57 17.91
CA GLU A 157 -0.18 -12.45 17.28
C GLU A 157 0.78 -11.65 16.39
N SER A 158 0.24 -10.78 15.54
CA SER A 158 1.04 -9.92 14.68
C SER A 158 1.84 -8.90 15.49
N GLU A 159 1.25 -8.32 16.55
CA GLU A 159 1.97 -7.47 17.50
C GLU A 159 3.19 -8.20 18.09
N SER A 160 2.99 -9.41 18.63
CA SER A 160 4.07 -10.21 19.22
C SER A 160 5.18 -10.50 18.21
N ARG A 161 4.83 -10.79 16.96
CA ARG A 161 5.81 -10.99 15.87
C ARG A 161 6.64 -9.73 15.59
N MET A 162 6.02 -8.54 15.59
CA MET A 162 6.75 -7.27 15.41
C MET A 162 7.71 -7.01 16.56
N LEU A 163 7.28 -7.25 17.81
CA LEU A 163 8.13 -7.10 18.99
C LEU A 163 9.32 -8.09 19.00
N GLN A 164 9.11 -9.34 18.58
CA GLN A 164 10.18 -10.33 18.43
C GLN A 164 11.18 -9.92 17.33
N THR A 165 10.67 -9.41 16.21
CA THR A 165 11.51 -8.91 15.10
C THR A 165 12.33 -7.70 15.56
N LEU A 166 11.72 -6.79 16.32
CA LEU A 166 12.39 -5.63 16.90
C LEU A 166 13.51 -6.04 17.87
N ALA A 167 13.26 -7.06 18.70
CA ALA A 167 14.27 -7.61 19.61
C ALA A 167 15.46 -8.25 18.86
N SER A 168 15.21 -8.83 17.68
CA SER A 168 16.21 -9.51 16.84
C SER A 168 16.80 -8.61 15.74
N LEU A 169 16.45 -7.32 15.74
CA LEU A 169 16.84 -6.38 14.70
C LEU A 169 18.38 -6.25 14.54
N PRO A 170 19.19 -6.21 15.62
CA PRO A 170 20.65 -6.14 15.50
C PRO A 170 21.25 -7.30 14.71
N GLU A 171 20.72 -8.52 14.89
CA GLU A 171 21.13 -9.71 14.15
C GLU A 171 20.68 -9.66 12.69
N LEU A 172 19.45 -9.20 12.44
CA LEU A 172 18.89 -9.09 11.09
C LEU A 172 19.63 -8.07 10.21
N LEU A 173 20.19 -7.01 10.80
CA LEU A 173 20.98 -6.01 10.06
C LEU A 173 22.39 -6.48 9.70
N GLN A 174 22.84 -7.62 10.23
CA GLN A 174 24.15 -8.21 9.96
C GLN A 174 24.10 -9.36 8.94
N ALA A 175 22.89 -9.84 8.61
CA ALA A 175 22.63 -10.93 7.68
C ALA A 175 22.58 -10.46 6.23
#